data_AF-A0ABF7RDF8-F1
#
_entry.id   AF-A0ABF7RDF8-F1
#
_cell.length_a   1.000
_cell.length_b   1.000
_cell.length_c   1.000
_cell.angle_alpha   90.00
_cell.angle_beta   90.00
_cell.angle_gamma   90.00
#
_symmetry.space_group_name_H-M   'P 1'
#
loop_
_entity.id
_entity.type
_entity.pdbx_description
1 polymer ?
#
loop_
_entity_poly.entity_id
_entity_poly.type
_entity_poly.pdbx_seq_one_letter_code
_entity_poly.pdbx_strand_id
1 'polypeptide(L)' 'MASVERLLKHYGHGPWCFGDAPTLADVVLVPQVANALRMGCPLERFERAMAVCAHASTHPAFAQAAPARQPDYAT' A
#
# COMPACT_ATOMS: atom_id res chain seq x y z
N MET A 1 4.49 2.44 -10.96
CA MET A 1 5.04 1.93 -9.69
C MET A 1 6.57 2.00 -9.58
N ALA A 2 7.33 1.84 -10.67
CA ALA A 2 8.80 1.89 -10.63
C ALA A 2 9.42 3.17 -10.02
N SER A 3 8.85 4.35 -10.25
CA SER A 3 9.34 5.61 -9.64
C SER A 3 9.10 5.65 -8.13
N VAL A 4 7.95 5.15 -7.67
CA VAL A 4 7.63 5.06 -6.24
C VAL A 4 8.59 4.10 -5.55
N GLU A 5 8.79 2.91 -6.11
CA GLU A 5 9.75 1.95 -5.57
C GLU A 5 11.16 2.54 -5.45
N ARG A 6 11.60 3.31 -6.47
CA ARG A 6 12.89 4.00 -6.44
C ARG A 6 12.98 5.04 -5.32
N LEU A 7 11.93 5.83 -5.12
CA LEU A 7 11.86 6.82 -4.04
C LEU A 7 11.87 6.15 -2.66
N LEU A 8 11.10 5.07 -2.48
CA LEU A 8 11.05 4.34 -1.22
C LEU A 8 12.38 3.63 -0.93
N LYS A 9 13.09 3.14 -1.93
CA LYS A 9 14.44 2.59 -1.77
C LYS A 9 15.47 3.64 -1.36
N HIS A 10 15.33 4.88 -1.83
CA HIS A 10 16.32 5.92 -1.57
C HIS A 10 16.04 6.72 -0.29
N TYR A 11 14.78 7.02 0.00
CA TYR A 11 14.37 7.90 1.09
C TYR A 11 13.46 7.22 2.13
N GLY A 12 12.84 6.09 1.77
CA GLY A 12 11.95 5.37 2.66
C GLY A 12 12.72 4.63 3.74
N HIS A 13 12.12 4.52 4.92
CA HIS A 13 12.67 3.83 6.09
C HIS A 13 11.54 3.43 7.04
N GLY A 14 11.80 2.49 7.94
CA GLY A 14 10.80 2.01 8.92
C GLY A 14 9.73 1.08 8.31
N PRO A 15 8.65 0.78 9.04
CA PRO A 15 7.57 -0.07 8.57
C PRO A 15 6.63 0.60 7.56
N TRP A 16 6.54 1.93 7.56
CA TRP A 16 5.72 2.71 6.61
C TRP A 16 6.56 3.27 5.45
N CYS A 17 5.96 4.02 4.53
CA CYS A 17 6.68 4.71 3.47
C CYS A 17 7.82 5.55 4.04
N PHE A 18 7.57 6.30 5.11
CA PHE A 18 8.52 7.17 5.78
C PHE A 18 8.36 7.11 7.31
N GLY A 19 9.25 6.40 7.98
CA GLY A 19 9.32 6.33 9.44
C GLY A 19 8.38 5.31 10.07
N ASP A 20 8.08 5.54 11.35
CA ASP A 20 7.37 4.57 12.21
C ASP A 20 5.86 4.80 12.32
N ALA A 21 5.33 5.84 11.66
CA ALA A 21 3.90 6.15 11.61
C ALA A 21 3.43 6.33 10.16
N PRO A 22 2.15 6.00 9.85
CA PRO A 22 1.61 6.17 8.51
C PRO A 22 1.56 7.65 8.13
N THR A 23 1.88 7.93 6.88
CA THR A 23 1.83 9.25 6.27
C THR A 23 0.80 9.28 5.14
N LEU A 24 0.62 10.45 4.52
CA LEU A 24 -0.19 10.55 3.31
C LEU A 24 0.33 9.64 2.18
N ALA A 25 1.64 9.35 2.14
CA ALA A 25 2.22 8.46 1.15
C ALA A 25 1.64 7.03 1.26
N ASP A 26 1.42 6.55 2.47
CA ASP A 26 0.84 5.22 2.73
C ASP A 26 -0.64 5.18 2.34
N VAL A 27 -1.37 6.24 2.66
CA VAL A 27 -2.80 6.40 2.32
C VAL A 27 -3.01 6.34 0.81
N VAL A 28 -2.09 6.88 0.01
CA VAL A 28 -2.18 6.81 -1.45
C VAL A 28 -1.55 5.54 -2.03
N LEU A 29 -0.51 4.98 -1.42
CA LEU A 29 0.18 3.81 -1.95
C LEU A 29 -0.67 2.54 -1.83
N VAL A 30 -1.26 2.30 -0.65
CA VAL A 30 -2.03 1.08 -0.35
C VAL A 30 -3.17 0.83 -1.36
N PRO A 31 -4.07 1.79 -1.66
CA PRO A 31 -5.12 1.56 -2.65
C PRO A 31 -4.57 1.37 -4.07
N GLN A 32 -3.43 1.99 -4.42
CA GLN A 32 -2.80 1.80 -5.74
C GLN A 32 -2.26 0.37 -5.89
N VAL A 33 -1.64 -0.18 -4.86
CA VAL A 33 -1.17 -1.58 -4.83
C VAL A 33 -2.35 -2.55 -4.83
N ALA A 34 -3.38 -2.32 -4.01
CA ALA A 34 -4.57 -3.14 -3.98
C ALA A 34 -5.27 -3.19 -5.35
N ASN A 35 -5.37 -2.05 -6.03
CA ASN A 35 -5.93 -1.97 -7.37
C ASN A 35 -5.07 -2.74 -8.40
N ALA A 36 -3.75 -2.58 -8.34
CA ALA A 36 -2.83 -3.31 -9.22
C ALA A 36 -2.93 -4.83 -9.03
N LEU A 37 -3.06 -5.33 -7.79
CA LEU A 37 -3.30 -6.74 -7.50
C LEU A 37 -4.63 -7.23 -8.09
N ARG A 38 -5.72 -6.47 -7.90
CA ARG A 38 -7.04 -6.80 -8.46
C ARG A 38 -7.04 -6.87 -9.99
N MET A 39 -6.20 -6.06 -10.64
CA MET A 39 -6.03 -6.03 -12.09
C MET A 39 -4.98 -7.04 -12.60
N GLY A 40 -4.40 -7.88 -11.74
CA GLY A 40 -3.41 -8.89 -12.15
C GLY A 40 -2.07 -8.29 -12.61
N CYS A 41 -1.73 -7.08 -12.16
CA CYS A 41 -0.44 -6.48 -12.49
C CYS A 41 0.70 -7.18 -11.73
N PRO A 42 1.84 -7.48 -12.36
CA PRO A 42 3.00 -8.04 -11.68
C PRO A 42 3.65 -7.00 -10.77
N LEU A 43 3.74 -7.29 -9.48
CA LEU A 43 4.26 -6.39 -8.45
C LEU A 43 5.48 -6.94 -7.69
N GLU A 44 5.95 -8.13 -8.05
CA GLU A 44 7.01 -8.87 -7.35
C GLU A 44 8.32 -8.08 -7.28
N ARG A 45 8.55 -7.21 -8.27
CA ARG A 45 9.74 -6.36 -8.36
C ARG A 45 9.70 -5.09 -7.49
N PHE A 46 8.57 -4.80 -6.85
CA PHE A 46 8.35 -3.60 -6.03
C PHE A 46 8.34 -3.96 -4.54
N GLU A 47 9.44 -4.57 -4.09
CA GLU A 47 9.59 -5.16 -2.76
C GLU A 47 9.27 -4.18 -1.63
N ARG A 48 9.75 -2.93 -1.72
CA ARG A 48 9.55 -1.95 -0.66
C ARG A 48 8.09 -1.50 -0.59
N ALA A 49 7.47 -1.22 -1.74
CA ALA A 49 6.06 -0.89 -1.80
C ALA A 49 5.18 -2.04 -1.28
N MET A 50 5.49 -3.28 -1.67
CA MET A 50 4.76 -4.47 -1.22
C MET A 50 4.91 -4.70 0.29
N ALA A 51 6.11 -4.49 0.85
CA ALA A 51 6.34 -4.61 2.28
C ALA A 51 5.52 -3.59 3.10
N VAL A 52 5.47 -2.33 2.64
CA VAL A 52 4.64 -1.30 3.28
C VAL A 52 3.16 -1.68 3.22
N CYS A 53 2.67 -2.16 2.07
CA CYS A 53 1.27 -2.56 1.94
C CYS A 53 0.93 -3.79 2.80
N ALA A 54 1.84 -4.76 2.90
CA ALA A 54 1.70 -5.89 3.81
C ALA A 54 1.61 -5.42 5.27
N HIS A 55 2.49 -4.50 5.71
CA HIS A 55 2.40 -3.90 7.03
C HIS A 55 1.08 -3.16 7.25
N ALA A 56 0.68 -2.31 6.30
CA ALA A 56 -0.57 -1.53 6.37
C ALA A 56 -1.81 -2.43 6.48
N SER A 57 -1.81 -3.61 5.85
CA SER A 57 -2.92 -4.56 5.94
C SER A 57 -3.19 -5.08 7.36
N THR A 58 -2.22 -4.98 8.27
CA THR A 58 -2.37 -5.34 9.68
C THR A 58 -2.99 -4.22 10.53
N HIS A 59 -3.06 -3.00 10.01
CA HIS A 59 -3.55 -1.85 10.74
C HIS A 59 -5.09 -1.72 10.64
N PRO A 60 -5.83 -1.59 11.76
CA PRO A 60 -7.29 -1.61 11.76
C PRO A 60 -7.95 -0.59 10.83
N ALA A 61 -7.41 0.64 10.75
CA ALA A 61 -7.95 1.68 9.88
C ALA A 61 -7.89 1.31 8.38
N PHE A 62 -6.78 0.71 7.93
CA PHE A 62 -6.64 0.26 6.54
C PHE A 62 -7.52 -0.96 6.25
N ALA A 63 -7.63 -1.88 7.20
CA ALA A 63 -8.52 -3.03 7.06
C ALA A 63 -9.99 -2.61 6.95
N GLN A 64 -10.43 -1.62 7.75
CA GLN A 64 -11.79 -1.06 7.69
C GLN A 64 -12.05 -0.29 6.38
N ALA A 65 -11.04 0.35 5.82
CA ALA A 65 -11.13 1.09 4.55
C ALA A 65 -11.11 0.21 3.30
N ALA A 66 -11.00 -1.13 3.45
CA ALA A 66 -11.00 -2.03 2.30
C ALA A 66 -12.32 -1.91 1.50
N PRO A 67 -12.29 -1.94 0.14
CA PRO A 67 -13.49 -1.80 -0.68
C PRO A 67 -14.61 -2.78 -0.29
N ALA A 68 -14.29 -4.04 -0.03
CA ALA A 68 -15.26 -5.08 0.35
C ALA A 68 -15.97 -4.84 1.71
N ARG A 69 -15.57 -3.80 2.46
CA ARG A 69 -16.18 -3.41 3.73
C ARG A 69 -16.97 -2.10 3.65
N GLN A 70 -17.09 -1.51 2.45
CA GLN A 70 -17.84 -0.28 2.27
C GLN A 70 -19.33 -0.58 1.97
N PRO A 71 -20.27 0.28 2.42
CA PRO A 71 -21.70 0.04 2.27
C PRO A 71 -22.18 -0.06 0.81
N ASP A 72 -21.44 0.55 -0.10
CA ASP A 72 -21.70 0.62 -1.54
C ASP A 72 -20.97 -0.47 -2.35
N TYR A 73 -20.28 -1.39 -1.67
CA TYR A 73 -19.60 -2.49 -2.35
C TYR A 73 -20.60 -3.45 -2.99
N ALA A 74 -20.65 -3.45 -4.32
CA ALA A 74 -21.42 -4.41 -5.10
C ALA A 74 -20.59 -5.68 -5.35
N THR A 75 -21.15 -6.83 -5.00
CA THR A 75 -20.56 -8.18 -5.21
C THR A 75 -20.67 -8.65 -6.65
#